data_AF-A0A949IDC0-F1
#
_entry.id   AF-A0A949IDC0-F1
#
_cell.length_a   1.000
_cell.length_b   1.000
_cell.length_c   1.000
_cell.angle_alpha   90.00
_cell.angle_beta   90.00
_cell.angle_gamma   90.00
#
_symmetry.space_group_name_H-M   'P 1'
#
loop_
_entity.id
_entity.type
_entity.pdbx_description
1 polymer ?
#
loop_
_entity_poly.entity_id
_entity_poly.type
_entity_poly.pdbx_seq_one_letter_code
_entity_poly.pdbx_strand_id
1 'polypeptide(L)'
;LEQGLKELKSIQDSGQPVTGEIAFNLYQSHGIPAEVTREFADVKNPEEFDAAFKKHQELSRTASAGAFKGGLADASDPRVVRMHTATHLLQAALRKVLGDHVFQKGSNITSERLRFDFTHPEKMAAEQIAAVEEEVNKNISRDLKVQKDIMTPDKARELGAIGLFGEKYGDTVSIYTISDPATGEVVSREFCGGPHVEHTAEIGNFKIQKEEAVSAGVRRIKAVVE
;
A
#
# COMPACT_ATOMS: atom_id res chain seq x y z
N LEU A 1 -8.13 -16.62 -13.89
CA LEU A 1 -8.82 -17.92 -14.01
C LEU A 1 -8.16 -18.82 -15.05
N GLU A 2 -8.09 -18.45 -16.33
CA GLU A 2 -7.47 -19.30 -17.39
C GLU A 2 -6.05 -19.76 -17.07
N GLN A 3 -5.19 -18.87 -16.58
CA GLN A 3 -3.81 -19.19 -16.26
C GLN A 3 -3.68 -20.22 -15.12
N GLY A 4 -4.51 -20.12 -14.08
CA GLY A 4 -4.48 -21.08 -12.99
C GLY A 4 -5.12 -22.43 -13.35
N LEU A 5 -6.10 -22.46 -14.25
CA LEU A 5 -6.63 -23.73 -14.78
C LEU A 5 -5.60 -24.45 -15.67
N LYS A 6 -4.80 -23.69 -16.42
CA LYS A 6 -3.66 -24.22 -17.18
C LYS A 6 -2.60 -24.83 -16.25
N GLU A 7 -2.35 -24.20 -15.12
CA GLU A 7 -1.41 -24.70 -14.10
C GLU A 7 -1.95 -25.95 -13.40
N LEU A 8 -3.23 -25.96 -13.01
CA LEU A 8 -3.91 -27.14 -12.48
C LEU A 8 -3.79 -28.33 -13.44
N LYS A 9 -4.04 -28.10 -14.72
CA LYS A 9 -3.90 -29.13 -15.76
C LYS A 9 -2.46 -29.63 -15.86
N SER A 10 -1.46 -28.74 -15.82
CA SER A 10 -0.05 -29.13 -15.83
C SER A 10 0.35 -29.99 -14.63
N ILE A 11 -0.24 -29.74 -13.45
CA ILE A 11 -0.02 -30.55 -12.23
C ILE A 11 -0.68 -31.92 -12.37
N GLN A 12 -1.87 -32.00 -12.98
CA GLN A 12 -2.53 -33.27 -13.27
C GLN A 12 -1.75 -34.09 -14.30
N ASP A 13 -1.25 -33.44 -15.36
CA ASP A 13 -0.48 -34.06 -16.44
C ASP A 13 0.87 -34.60 -15.95
N SER A 14 1.43 -34.05 -14.87
CA SER A 14 2.66 -34.54 -14.24
C SER A 14 2.47 -35.79 -13.36
N GLY A 15 1.21 -36.19 -13.12
CA GLY A 15 0.86 -37.29 -12.23
C GLY A 15 0.96 -36.97 -10.74
N GLN A 16 1.20 -35.70 -10.38
CA GLN A 16 1.24 -35.26 -9.00
C GLN A 16 -0.18 -35.19 -8.42
N PRO A 17 -0.44 -35.74 -7.22
CA PRO A 17 -1.73 -35.60 -6.57
C PRO A 17 -1.98 -34.14 -6.21
N VAL A 18 -3.16 -33.64 -6.58
CA VAL A 18 -3.60 -32.28 -6.20
C VAL A 18 -3.99 -32.32 -4.73
N THR A 19 -3.19 -31.70 -3.85
CA THR A 19 -3.46 -31.64 -2.41
C THR A 19 -4.16 -30.35 -1.99
N GLY A 20 -4.66 -30.26 -0.75
CA GLY A 20 -5.17 -29.02 -0.17
C GLY A 20 -4.13 -27.89 -0.17
N GLU A 21 -2.85 -28.20 0.04
CA GLU A 21 -1.75 -27.23 -0.08
C GLU A 21 -1.59 -26.70 -1.52
N ILE A 22 -1.68 -27.57 -2.53
CA ILE A 22 -1.64 -27.16 -3.94
C ILE A 22 -2.85 -26.29 -4.30
N ALA A 23 -4.03 -26.66 -3.81
CA ALA A 23 -5.24 -25.84 -3.97
C ALA A 23 -5.05 -24.45 -3.35
N PHE A 24 -4.40 -24.35 -2.18
CA PHE A 24 -4.07 -23.08 -1.57
C PHE A 24 -3.05 -22.27 -2.40
N ASN A 25 -2.06 -22.94 -3.00
CA ASN A 25 -1.10 -22.30 -3.90
C ASN A 25 -1.76 -21.71 -5.14
N LEU A 26 -2.69 -22.45 -5.76
CA LEU A 26 -3.49 -21.94 -6.89
C LEU A 26 -4.40 -20.77 -6.47
N TYR A 27 -4.93 -20.80 -5.25
CA TYR A 27 -5.68 -19.69 -4.68
C TYR A 27 -4.82 -18.44 -4.49
N GLN A 28 -3.67 -18.53 -3.82
CA GLN A 28 -2.84 -17.34 -3.54
C GLN A 28 -2.13 -16.79 -4.79
N SER A 29 -1.75 -17.64 -5.75
CA SER A 29 -0.99 -17.24 -6.94
C SER A 29 -1.88 -16.84 -8.11
N HIS A 30 -3.04 -17.48 -8.28
CA HIS A 30 -3.90 -17.32 -9.46
C HIS A 30 -5.34 -16.95 -9.13
N GLY A 31 -5.68 -16.80 -7.84
CA GLY A 31 -7.02 -16.43 -7.39
C GLY A 31 -8.09 -17.49 -7.65
N ILE A 32 -7.71 -18.76 -7.78
CA ILE A 32 -8.67 -19.85 -7.99
C ILE A 32 -9.25 -20.28 -6.64
N PRO A 33 -10.56 -20.13 -6.39
CA PRO A 33 -11.18 -20.58 -5.16
C PRO A 33 -11.03 -22.09 -4.97
N ALA A 34 -11.04 -22.55 -3.72
CA ALA A 34 -10.90 -23.97 -3.39
C ALA A 34 -12.03 -24.81 -4.02
N GLU A 35 -13.22 -24.24 -4.13
CA GLU A 35 -14.41 -24.83 -4.75
C GLU A 35 -14.15 -25.13 -6.23
N VAL A 36 -13.59 -24.16 -6.95
CA VAL A 36 -13.24 -24.33 -8.36
C VAL A 36 -12.18 -25.41 -8.52
N THR A 37 -11.15 -25.43 -7.67
CA THR A 37 -10.13 -26.50 -7.72
C THR A 37 -10.74 -27.89 -7.49
N ARG A 38 -11.72 -28.01 -6.58
CA ARG A 38 -12.44 -29.26 -6.29
C ARG A 38 -13.39 -29.69 -7.42
N GLU A 39 -13.87 -28.77 -8.24
CA GLU A 39 -14.67 -29.09 -9.44
C GLU A 39 -13.81 -29.72 -10.55
N PHE A 40 -12.55 -29.30 -10.67
CA PHE A 40 -11.65 -29.74 -11.75
C PHE A 40 -10.65 -30.83 -11.35
N ALA A 41 -10.50 -31.13 -10.05
CA ALA A 41 -9.58 -32.14 -9.55
C ALA A 41 -10.09 -32.84 -8.28
N ASP A 42 -9.73 -34.12 -8.13
CA ASP A 42 -9.91 -34.87 -6.89
C ASP A 42 -8.85 -34.45 -5.86
N VAL A 43 -9.19 -33.45 -5.04
CA VAL A 43 -8.27 -32.86 -4.07
C VAL A 43 -8.05 -33.80 -2.88
N LYS A 44 -6.82 -34.24 -2.70
CA LYS A 44 -6.37 -35.02 -1.54
C LYS A 44 -6.09 -34.12 -0.33
N ASN A 45 -6.36 -34.63 0.87
CA ASN A 45 -6.16 -33.90 2.14
C ASN A 45 -6.70 -32.46 2.08
N PRO A 46 -7.99 -32.25 1.77
CA PRO A 46 -8.56 -30.91 1.58
C PRO A 46 -8.41 -30.00 2.81
N GLU A 47 -8.27 -30.56 4.01
CA GLU A 47 -7.98 -29.87 5.27
C GLU A 47 -6.63 -29.13 5.28
N GLU A 48 -5.68 -29.54 4.45
CA GLU A 48 -4.39 -28.84 4.29
C GLU A 48 -4.58 -27.42 3.73
N PHE A 49 -5.66 -27.19 2.97
CA PHE A 49 -5.99 -25.85 2.46
C PHE A 49 -6.22 -24.88 3.62
N ASP A 50 -7.09 -25.24 4.58
CA ASP A 50 -7.45 -24.38 5.70
C ASP A 50 -6.25 -24.16 6.63
N ALA A 51 -5.42 -25.20 6.82
CA ALA A 51 -4.18 -25.10 7.59
C ALA A 51 -3.17 -24.15 6.92
N ALA A 52 -2.96 -24.28 5.61
CA ALA A 52 -2.06 -23.41 4.84
C ALA A 52 -2.59 -21.96 4.78
N PHE A 53 -3.90 -21.79 4.60
CA PHE A 53 -4.56 -20.49 4.61
C PHE A 53 -4.42 -19.81 5.97
N LYS A 54 -4.66 -20.52 7.07
CA LYS A 54 -4.48 -19.99 8.43
C LYS A 54 -3.02 -19.63 8.70
N LYS A 55 -2.07 -20.48 8.33
CA LYS A 55 -0.62 -20.19 8.44
C LYS A 55 -0.24 -18.94 7.64
N HIS A 56 -0.79 -18.77 6.43
CA HIS A 56 -0.58 -17.58 5.63
C HIS A 56 -1.18 -16.32 6.28
N GLN A 57 -2.38 -16.42 6.87
CA GLN A 57 -2.97 -15.34 7.65
C GLN A 57 -2.10 -14.98 8.87
N GLU A 58 -1.59 -15.97 9.60
CA GLU A 58 -0.72 -15.76 10.76
C GLU A 58 0.62 -15.13 10.36
N LEU A 59 1.23 -15.58 9.26
CA LEU A 59 2.43 -14.97 8.69
C LEU A 59 2.17 -13.52 8.26
N SER A 60 1.03 -13.25 7.63
CA SER A 60 0.62 -11.89 7.26
C SER A 60 0.40 -11.00 8.51
N ARG A 61 -0.20 -11.55 9.57
CA ARG A 61 -0.42 -10.86 10.85
C ARG A 61 0.86 -10.62 11.66
N THR A 62 1.81 -11.53 11.61
CA THR A 62 3.08 -11.42 12.33
C THR A 62 4.09 -10.54 11.57
N ALA A 63 4.11 -10.60 10.24
CA ALA A 63 4.87 -9.67 9.40
C ALA A 63 4.41 -8.21 9.60
N SER A 64 3.12 -7.99 9.85
CA SER A 64 2.57 -6.68 10.20
C SER A 64 2.79 -6.26 11.67
N ALA A 65 3.10 -7.20 12.56
CA ALA A 65 3.40 -6.90 13.96
C ALA A 65 4.82 -6.33 14.18
N GLY A 66 5.76 -6.64 13.28
CA GLY A 66 7.10 -6.05 13.27
C GLY A 66 7.23 -4.76 12.44
N ALA A 67 6.27 -4.51 11.54
CA ALA A 67 6.20 -3.28 10.77
C ALA A 67 5.48 -2.19 11.58
N PHE A 68 6.01 -0.97 11.60
CA PHE A 68 5.31 0.14 12.25
C PHE A 68 3.96 0.39 11.55
N LYS A 69 2.93 0.80 12.29
CA LYS A 69 1.64 1.24 11.71
C LYS A 69 1.91 2.30 10.63
N GLY A 70 1.67 1.96 9.36
CA GLY A 70 2.04 2.79 8.20
C GLY A 70 2.98 2.11 7.20
N GLY A 71 3.49 0.90 7.49
CA GLY A 71 4.25 0.08 6.53
C GLY A 71 5.77 0.29 6.57
N LEU A 72 6.31 0.88 7.65
CA LEU A 72 7.75 1.13 7.82
C LEU A 72 8.49 -0.13 8.25
N ALA A 73 9.61 -0.44 7.58
CA ALA A 73 10.49 -1.53 7.95
C ALA A 73 11.44 -1.19 9.12
N ASP A 74 11.99 0.04 9.15
CA ASP A 74 12.85 0.53 10.24
C ASP A 74 12.65 2.04 10.43
N ALA A 75 11.96 2.42 11.52
CA ALA A 75 11.65 3.80 11.83
C ALA A 75 12.86 4.63 12.32
N SER A 76 14.01 3.99 12.58
CA SER A 76 15.24 4.66 13.02
C SER A 76 16.14 5.12 11.87
N ASP A 77 15.96 4.56 10.67
CA ASP A 77 16.73 4.95 9.49
C ASP A 77 16.16 6.26 8.89
N PRO A 78 16.95 7.35 8.82
CA PRO A 78 16.50 8.62 8.24
C PRO A 78 15.98 8.48 6.81
N ARG A 79 16.48 7.52 6.02
CA ARG A 79 16.00 7.26 4.65
C ARG A 79 14.56 6.76 4.64
N VAL A 80 14.20 5.90 5.61
CA VAL A 80 12.83 5.42 5.77
C VAL A 80 11.90 6.57 6.17
N VAL A 81 12.36 7.47 7.05
CA VAL A 81 11.60 8.67 7.46
C VAL A 81 11.33 9.62 6.28
N ARG A 82 12.33 9.84 5.42
CA ARG A 82 12.17 10.62 4.18
C ARG A 82 11.15 9.96 3.24
N MET A 83 11.30 8.67 2.96
CA MET A 83 10.36 7.93 2.12
C MET A 83 8.94 7.90 2.68
N HIS A 84 8.79 7.89 4.01
CA HIS A 84 7.50 7.94 4.66
C HIS A 84 6.78 9.26 4.40
N THR A 85 7.48 10.38 4.53
CA THR A 85 6.91 11.69 4.21
C THR A 85 6.63 11.82 2.71
N ALA A 86 7.51 11.30 1.85
CA ALA A 86 7.27 11.23 0.41
C ALA A 86 6.03 10.42 0.05
N THR A 87 5.67 9.40 0.84
CA THR A 87 4.47 8.59 0.63
C THR A 87 3.19 9.41 0.82
N HIS A 88 3.15 10.33 1.79
CA HIS A 88 2.00 11.24 1.97
C HIS A 88 1.89 12.26 0.83
N LEU A 89 3.02 12.80 0.36
CA LEU A 89 3.03 13.66 -0.82
C LEU A 89 2.55 12.90 -2.07
N LEU A 90 2.97 11.63 -2.23
CA LEU A 90 2.51 10.77 -3.31
C LEU A 90 0.99 10.54 -3.23
N GLN A 91 0.44 10.25 -2.06
CA GLN A 91 -0.99 10.07 -1.88
C GLN A 91 -1.78 11.34 -2.24
N ALA A 92 -1.33 12.50 -1.75
CA ALA A 92 -1.93 13.78 -2.09
C ALA A 92 -1.86 14.08 -3.61
N ALA A 93 -0.70 13.85 -4.24
CA ALA A 93 -0.50 14.04 -5.67
C ALA A 93 -1.39 13.10 -6.51
N LEU A 94 -1.50 11.83 -6.13
CA LEU A 94 -2.39 10.88 -6.81
C LEU A 94 -3.86 11.32 -6.72
N ARG A 95 -4.32 11.78 -5.56
CA ARG A 95 -5.68 12.29 -5.40
C ARG A 95 -5.92 13.56 -6.22
N LYS A 96 -4.93 14.45 -6.30
CA LYS A 96 -5.01 15.67 -7.10
C LYS A 96 -5.07 15.39 -8.60
N VAL A 97 -4.27 14.45 -9.10
CA VAL A 97 -4.16 14.15 -10.53
C VAL A 97 -5.26 13.20 -11.01
N LEU A 98 -5.60 12.17 -10.22
CA LEU A 98 -6.53 11.12 -10.62
C LEU A 98 -7.95 11.36 -10.07
N GLY A 99 -8.08 11.97 -8.89
CA GLY A 99 -9.35 12.23 -8.22
C GLY A 99 -9.48 11.60 -6.83
N ASP A 100 -10.54 12.00 -6.12
CA ASP A 100 -10.77 11.65 -4.72
C ASP A 100 -11.11 10.17 -4.47
N HIS A 101 -11.34 9.38 -5.51
CA HIS A 101 -11.54 7.93 -5.42
C HIS A 101 -10.26 7.16 -5.11
N VAL A 102 -9.10 7.82 -5.14
CA VAL A 102 -7.82 7.23 -4.74
C VAL A 102 -7.77 7.10 -3.22
N PHE A 103 -7.70 5.86 -2.76
CA PHE A 103 -7.53 5.47 -1.36
C PHE A 103 -6.39 4.48 -1.24
N GLN A 104 -5.59 4.61 -0.19
CA GLN A 104 -4.54 3.65 0.13
C GLN A 104 -5.13 2.27 0.42
N LYS A 105 -4.51 1.24 -0.17
CA LYS A 105 -4.77 -0.18 0.08
C LYS A 105 -3.59 -0.91 0.71
N GLY A 106 -2.39 -0.35 0.62
CA GLY A 106 -1.19 -0.91 1.24
C GLY A 106 0.00 0.01 1.07
N SER A 107 0.94 -0.07 2.01
CA SER A 107 2.23 0.61 1.90
C SER A 107 3.33 -0.28 2.47
N ASN A 108 4.51 -0.25 1.85
CA ASN A 108 5.72 -0.85 2.38
C ASN A 108 6.92 0.03 2.04
N ILE A 109 7.63 0.48 3.07
CA ILE A 109 8.74 1.41 2.96
C ILE A 109 9.97 0.76 3.59
N THR A 110 11.06 0.71 2.83
CA THR A 110 12.39 0.31 3.28
C THR A 110 13.36 1.45 3.04
N SER A 111 14.63 1.29 3.43
CA SER A 111 15.69 2.27 3.15
C SER A 111 16.03 2.40 1.66
N GLU A 112 15.56 1.45 0.82
CA GLU A 112 15.88 1.37 -0.60
C GLU A 112 14.69 1.68 -1.52
N ARG A 113 13.45 1.52 -1.03
CA ARG A 113 12.26 1.68 -1.87
C ARG A 113 11.02 2.01 -1.06
N LEU A 114 10.09 2.72 -1.70
CA LEU A 114 8.68 2.76 -1.29
C LEU A 114 7.81 1.98 -2.28
N ARG A 115 6.80 1.30 -1.73
CA ARG A 115 5.74 0.62 -2.47
C ARG A 115 4.40 1.12 -1.94
N PHE A 116 3.60 1.70 -2.82
CA PHE A 116 2.30 2.27 -2.46
C PHE A 116 1.20 1.68 -3.32
N ASP A 117 0.22 1.06 -2.69
CA ASP A 117 -0.92 0.41 -3.34
C ASP A 117 -2.17 1.25 -3.12
N PHE A 118 -2.92 1.54 -4.19
CA PHE A 118 -4.07 2.46 -4.13
C PHE A 118 -5.21 2.03 -5.05
N THR A 119 -6.42 2.50 -4.76
CA THR A 119 -7.59 2.27 -5.60
C THR A 119 -7.54 3.11 -6.86
N HIS A 120 -7.52 2.43 -8.01
CA HIS A 120 -7.68 3.05 -9.32
C HIS A 120 -8.01 1.93 -10.33
N PRO A 121 -9.13 2.01 -11.06
CA PRO A 121 -9.58 0.91 -11.92
C PRO A 121 -8.74 0.73 -13.17
N GLU A 122 -8.12 1.81 -13.67
CA GLU A 122 -7.45 1.84 -14.96
C GLU A 122 -5.93 1.85 -14.80
N LYS A 123 -5.21 1.58 -15.90
CA LYS A 123 -3.77 1.83 -15.94
C LYS A 123 -3.54 3.33 -16.07
N MET A 124 -2.63 3.86 -15.25
CA MET A 124 -2.26 5.28 -15.37
C MET A 124 -1.61 5.55 -16.73
N ALA A 125 -2.03 6.62 -17.38
CA ALA A 125 -1.37 7.17 -18.54
C ALA A 125 0.02 7.70 -18.17
N ALA A 126 0.95 7.73 -19.13
CA ALA A 126 2.31 8.20 -18.88
C ALA A 126 2.34 9.65 -18.37
N GLU A 127 1.43 10.47 -18.89
CA GLU A 127 1.24 11.86 -18.52
C GLU A 127 0.74 12.00 -17.08
N GLN A 128 -0.14 11.09 -16.62
CA GLN A 128 -0.60 11.07 -15.23
C GLN A 128 0.54 10.68 -14.28
N ILE A 129 1.36 9.69 -14.66
CA ILE A 129 2.53 9.30 -13.85
C ILE A 129 3.51 10.48 -13.74
N ALA A 130 3.80 11.16 -14.85
CA ALA A 130 4.66 12.33 -14.87
C ALA A 130 4.10 13.48 -14.03
N ALA A 131 2.80 13.78 -14.15
CA ALA A 131 2.15 14.82 -13.36
C ALA A 131 2.17 14.53 -11.86
N VAL A 132 2.02 13.27 -11.45
CA VAL A 132 2.14 12.87 -10.04
C VAL A 132 3.56 13.07 -9.54
N GLU A 133 4.57 12.62 -10.30
CA GLU A 133 5.99 12.81 -9.93
C GLU A 133 6.35 14.30 -9.84
N GLU A 134 5.90 15.11 -10.80
CA GLU A 134 6.11 16.56 -10.81
C GLU A 134 5.46 17.22 -9.59
N GLU A 135 4.21 16.87 -9.27
CA GLU A 135 3.51 17.44 -8.12
C GLU A 135 4.20 17.08 -6.78
N VAL A 136 4.72 15.86 -6.64
CA VAL A 136 5.51 15.49 -5.45
C VAL A 136 6.76 16.35 -5.34
N ASN A 137 7.55 16.42 -6.41
CA ASN A 137 8.81 17.20 -6.41
C ASN A 137 8.59 18.71 -6.27
N LYS A 138 7.49 19.23 -6.82
CA LYS A 138 7.05 20.61 -6.58
C LYS A 138 6.82 20.84 -5.10
N ASN A 139 6.09 19.96 -4.41
CA ASN A 139 5.86 20.13 -2.98
C ASN A 139 7.12 19.91 -2.14
N ILE A 140 8.05 19.06 -2.58
CA ILE A 140 9.37 18.94 -1.95
C ILE A 140 10.14 20.27 -2.05
N SER A 141 10.29 20.83 -3.26
CA SER A 141 11.04 22.07 -3.49
C SER A 141 10.46 23.32 -2.80
N ARG A 142 9.17 23.29 -2.44
CA ARG A 142 8.51 24.35 -1.66
C ARG A 142 8.88 24.37 -0.17
N ASP A 143 9.59 23.35 0.31
CA ASP A 143 9.99 23.20 1.71
C ASP A 143 8.86 23.38 2.72
N LEU A 144 7.80 22.60 2.54
CA LEU A 144 6.60 22.64 3.36
C LEU A 144 6.87 22.14 4.77
N LYS A 145 6.18 22.74 5.75
CA LYS A 145 6.24 22.35 7.16
C LYS A 145 5.46 21.05 7.36
N VAL A 146 6.05 20.11 8.09
CA VAL A 146 5.39 18.88 8.54
C VAL A 146 5.13 18.98 10.04
N GLN A 147 3.86 19.01 10.43
CA GLN A 147 3.44 19.15 11.83
C GLN A 147 2.68 17.93 12.30
N LYS A 148 3.02 17.45 13.51
CA LYS A 148 2.29 16.41 14.22
C LYS A 148 1.34 17.02 15.24
N ASP A 149 0.09 16.57 15.23
CA ASP A 149 -0.88 16.86 16.27
C ASP A 149 -1.50 15.56 16.80
N ILE A 150 -1.96 15.58 18.06
CA ILE A 150 -2.72 14.49 18.67
C ILE A 150 -4.11 15.00 19.01
N MET A 151 -5.14 14.32 18.52
CA MET A 151 -6.53 14.72 18.74
C MET A 151 -7.48 13.52 18.65
N THR A 152 -8.77 13.76 18.85
CA THR A 152 -9.79 12.73 18.66
C THR A 152 -10.01 12.44 17.17
N PRO A 153 -10.42 11.21 16.80
CA PRO A 153 -10.75 10.88 15.41
C PRO A 153 -11.80 11.81 14.79
N ASP A 154 -12.79 12.24 15.56
CA ASP A 154 -13.87 13.12 15.07
C ASP A 154 -13.35 14.51 14.73
N LYS A 155 -12.54 15.11 15.60
CA LYS A 155 -11.89 16.39 15.33
C LYS A 155 -10.95 16.32 14.12
N ALA A 156 -10.22 15.21 13.98
CA ALA A 156 -9.37 15.01 12.81
C ALA A 156 -10.19 14.96 11.51
N ARG A 157 -11.34 14.27 11.50
CA ARG A 157 -12.25 14.23 10.35
C ARG A 157 -12.87 15.59 10.03
N GLU A 158 -13.25 16.37 11.04
CA GLU A 158 -13.72 17.75 10.86
C GLU A 158 -12.68 18.64 10.18
N LEU A 159 -11.40 18.40 10.47
CA LEU A 159 -10.27 19.06 9.80
C LEU A 159 -9.95 18.50 8.41
N GLY A 160 -10.76 17.58 7.88
CA GLY A 160 -10.54 16.94 6.58
C GLY A 160 -9.37 15.96 6.55
N ALA A 161 -8.91 15.47 7.71
CA ALA A 161 -7.83 14.50 7.75
C ALA A 161 -8.27 13.16 7.14
N ILE A 162 -7.42 12.59 6.29
CA ILE A 162 -7.67 11.32 5.61
C ILE A 162 -7.12 10.19 6.46
N GLY A 163 -8.00 9.26 6.83
CA GLY A 163 -7.64 8.00 7.48
C GLY A 163 -7.57 6.83 6.51
N LEU A 164 -7.02 5.71 6.99
CA LEU A 164 -7.11 4.42 6.33
C LEU A 164 -8.54 3.90 6.42
N PHE A 165 -9.11 3.57 5.26
CA PHE A 165 -10.48 3.07 5.19
C PHE A 165 -10.64 1.72 5.90
N GLY A 166 -11.58 1.63 6.84
CA GLY A 166 -11.90 0.39 7.56
C GLY A 166 -11.09 0.15 8.85
N GLU A 167 -10.13 1.01 9.18
CA GLU A 167 -9.37 0.92 10.43
C GLU A 167 -10.20 1.41 11.63
N LYS A 168 -10.08 0.71 12.76
CA LYS A 168 -10.62 1.15 14.04
C LYS A 168 -9.57 1.97 14.77
N TYR A 169 -9.88 3.24 14.97
CA TYR A 169 -9.03 4.16 15.74
C TYR A 169 -9.42 4.13 17.23
N GLY A 170 -8.44 4.34 18.10
CA GLY A 170 -8.68 4.51 19.53
C GLY A 170 -9.22 5.91 19.87
N ASP A 171 -9.22 6.24 21.16
CA ASP A 171 -9.75 7.53 21.66
C ASP A 171 -8.98 8.74 21.11
N THR A 172 -7.69 8.55 20.80
CA THR A 172 -6.86 9.58 20.17
C THR A 172 -6.08 9.00 18.98
N VAL A 173 -5.73 9.90 18.06
CA VAL A 173 -4.98 9.61 16.85
C VAL A 173 -3.89 10.66 16.66
N SER A 174 -2.76 10.23 16.10
CA SER A 174 -1.73 11.15 15.59
C SER A 174 -2.08 11.54 14.16
N ILE A 175 -2.05 12.84 13.88
CA ILE A 175 -2.28 13.43 12.57
C ILE A 175 -1.00 14.13 12.15
N TYR A 176 -0.58 13.91 10.90
CA TYR A 176 0.47 14.69 10.28
C TYR A 176 -0.13 15.61 9.23
N THR A 177 0.14 16.90 9.35
CA THR A 177 -0.24 17.93 8.37
C THR A 177 1.01 18.42 7.66
N ILE A 178 0.98 18.39 6.32
CA ILE A 178 2.00 19.00 5.47
C ILE A 178 1.38 20.27 4.87
N SER A 179 1.94 21.42 5.23
CA SER A 179 1.38 22.71 4.83
C SER A 179 2.46 23.74 4.51
N ASP A 180 2.12 24.65 3.61
CA ASP A 180 2.95 25.79 3.27
C ASP A 180 2.89 26.84 4.40
N PRO A 181 4.01 27.14 5.08
CA PRO A 181 4.03 28.10 6.17
C PRO A 181 3.80 29.55 5.71
N ALA A 182 4.03 29.87 4.44
CA ALA A 182 3.86 31.21 3.89
C ALA A 182 2.40 31.49 3.47
N THR A 183 1.71 30.48 2.93
CA THR A 183 0.34 30.65 2.40
C THR A 183 -0.74 30.04 3.29
N GLY A 184 -0.38 29.10 4.17
CA GLY A 184 -1.32 28.29 4.94
C GLY A 184 -2.00 27.17 4.13
N GLU A 185 -1.60 26.97 2.87
CA GLU A 185 -2.12 25.87 2.04
C GLU A 185 -1.78 24.51 2.67
N VAL A 186 -2.79 23.67 2.87
CA VAL A 186 -2.60 22.29 3.34
C VAL A 186 -2.53 21.36 2.14
N VAL A 187 -1.38 20.71 1.96
CA VAL A 187 -1.13 19.75 0.86
C VAL A 187 -1.58 18.34 1.25
N SER A 188 -1.30 17.93 2.47
CA SER A 188 -1.74 16.64 3.03
C SER A 188 -2.08 16.79 4.51
N ARG A 189 -3.08 16.03 4.94
CA ARG A 189 -3.44 15.89 6.35
C ARG A 189 -3.94 14.46 6.57
N GLU A 190 -3.16 13.65 7.26
CA GLU A 190 -3.38 12.20 7.29
C GLU A 190 -3.20 11.61 8.68
N PHE A 191 -3.98 10.57 8.98
CA PHE A 191 -3.81 9.77 10.20
C PHE A 191 -2.56 8.93 10.05
N CYS A 192 -1.52 9.27 10.80
CA CYS A 192 -0.25 8.57 10.73
C CYS A 192 0.45 8.52 12.09
N GLY A 193 0.95 7.34 12.45
CA GLY A 193 1.66 7.13 13.71
C GLY A 193 3.18 7.17 13.59
N GLY A 194 3.72 7.03 12.38
CA GLY A 194 5.17 6.88 12.15
C GLY A 194 5.93 8.20 12.17
N PRO A 195 7.26 8.15 12.22
CA PRO A 195 8.12 9.34 12.14
C PRO A 195 8.06 10.00 10.76
N HIS A 196 8.25 11.31 10.74
CA HIS A 196 8.33 12.11 9.52
C HIS A 196 9.50 13.10 9.63
N VAL A 197 9.94 13.61 8.48
CA VAL A 197 10.83 14.78 8.44
C VAL A 197 10.07 16.01 8.94
N GLU A 198 10.77 17.06 9.35
CA GLU A 198 10.12 18.30 9.79
C GLU A 198 9.76 19.20 8.60
N HIS A 199 10.52 19.06 7.51
CA HIS A 199 10.51 19.93 6.34
C HIS A 199 10.62 19.09 5.05
N THR A 200 9.78 19.36 4.05
CA THR A 200 9.75 18.52 2.84
C THR A 200 11.02 18.60 2.01
N ALA A 201 11.83 19.66 2.12
CA ALA A 201 13.12 19.72 1.43
C ALA A 201 14.13 18.67 1.93
N GLU A 202 13.94 18.14 3.15
CA GLU A 202 14.77 17.05 3.69
C GLU A 202 14.59 15.73 2.95
N ILE A 203 13.51 15.60 2.15
CA ILE A 203 13.23 14.40 1.36
C ILE A 203 14.33 14.21 0.30
N GLY A 204 14.65 15.26 -0.47
CA GLY A 204 15.54 15.16 -1.64
C GLY A 204 14.74 15.12 -2.94
N ASN A 205 15.08 14.23 -3.86
CA ASN A 205 14.38 14.05 -5.13
C ASN A 205 13.52 12.78 -5.11
N PHE A 206 12.28 12.87 -5.58
CA PHE A 206 11.37 11.73 -5.65
C PHE A 206 11.27 11.20 -7.09
N LYS A 207 11.40 9.88 -7.26
CA LYS A 207 11.32 9.22 -8.57
C LYS A 207 10.41 8.01 -8.56
N ILE A 208 9.42 7.99 -9.44
CA ILE A 208 8.60 6.82 -9.73
C ILE A 208 9.39 5.87 -10.64
N GLN A 209 9.58 4.65 -10.17
CA GLN A 209 10.31 3.59 -10.88
C GLN A 209 9.36 2.74 -11.72
N LYS A 210 8.18 2.43 -11.18
CA LYS A 210 7.22 1.55 -11.83
C LYS A 210 5.79 1.80 -11.35
N GLU A 211 4.86 1.65 -12.28
CA GLU A 211 3.43 1.56 -12.02
C GLU A 211 2.92 0.20 -12.55
N GLU A 212 2.16 -0.54 -11.74
CA GLU A 212 1.64 -1.87 -12.12
C GLU A 212 0.29 -2.22 -11.48
N ALA A 213 -0.47 -3.10 -12.14
CA ALA A 213 -1.70 -3.67 -11.57
C ALA A 213 -1.35 -4.67 -10.45
N VAL A 214 -2.09 -4.63 -9.35
CA VAL A 214 -1.98 -5.62 -8.26
C VAL A 214 -3.15 -6.60 -8.30
N SER A 215 -4.37 -6.07 -8.41
CA SER A 215 -5.62 -6.81 -8.52
C SER A 215 -6.67 -5.92 -9.20
N ALA A 216 -7.87 -6.45 -9.42
CA ALA A 216 -8.97 -5.66 -9.99
C ALA A 216 -9.23 -4.40 -9.13
N GLY A 217 -9.14 -3.22 -9.74
CA GLY A 217 -9.37 -1.94 -9.05
C GLY A 217 -8.20 -1.41 -8.23
N VAL A 218 -7.04 -2.08 -8.21
CA VAL A 218 -5.88 -1.70 -7.38
C VAL A 218 -4.61 -1.59 -8.22
N ARG A 219 -3.94 -0.45 -8.11
CA ARG A 219 -2.66 -0.13 -8.74
C ARG A 219 -1.57 0.01 -7.69
N ARG A 220 -0.33 -0.13 -8.12
CA ARG A 220 0.86 -0.01 -7.29
C ARG A 220 1.88 0.90 -7.94
N ILE A 221 2.38 1.85 -7.17
CA ILE A 221 3.59 2.61 -7.49
C ILE A 221 4.75 2.06 -6.67
N LYS A 222 5.88 1.86 -7.34
CA LYS A 222 7.20 1.71 -6.73
C LYS A 222 8.00 2.97 -7.02
N ALA A 223 8.60 3.53 -6.00
CA ALA A 223 9.38 4.76 -6.11
C ALA A 223 10.57 4.74 -5.14
N VAL A 224 11.47 5.70 -5.34
CA VAL A 224 12.66 5.93 -4.52
C VAL A 224 12.79 7.42 -4.21
N VAL A 225 13.63 7.71 -3.22
CA VAL A 225 14.03 9.06 -2.84
C VAL A 225 15.55 9.14 -2.90
N GLU A 226 16.07 10.16 -3.58
CA GLU A 226 17.50 10.37 -3.87
C GLU A 226 18.04 11.65 -3.22
#